data_AF-A0A1B6AVB0-F1
#
_entry.id   AF-A0A1B6AVB0-F1
#
_cell.length_a   1.000
_cell.length_b   1.000
_cell.length_c   1.000
_cell.angle_alpha   90.00
_cell.angle_beta   90.00
_cell.angle_gamma   90.00
#
_symmetry.space_group_name_H-M   'P 1'
#
loop_
_entity.id
_entity.type
_entity.pdbx_description
1 polymer ?
#
loop_
_entity_poly.entity_id
_entity_poly.type
_entity_poly.pdbx_seq_one_letter_code
_entity_poly.pdbx_strand_id
1 'polypeptide(L)'
;MALTGRTALISACGALFVGFALPSWLGIVTVQLALLIAILCDLALAAPVRKLQFTRTGDTNVRLTGEAHIHLTLTNPSRRILRAQIRDAWPPSSFRPGTDIPASRHTIRIPATERRRLTTTLHPTRRGDHHSVRVTVRSYGPLGLAARQGNHHVPWTLRVLPPFTSRKHLPAKLARLRELDGRTSILTRGEGTEFDSLRDYTPGDDTRSIDWRATARRQVLAVRTWRPERDRRILLVLETGRTSAGRVGDIPRLDASMDAALLLGALAARAGDRVDLLAYDRRVRASVHGRAARDVLPALTEALAPLESELVEADARGLVATVHRRTPRRSLIVLFTGLDAAPVEEALLPLLPSLTQRNELIVAAVADPRIEEMAAGRHTPQAVYAAAAAEQTRAARRRTADRLRRNGITVIDSTPAHLAPDLADAYLTLKSTGRL
;
A
#
# COMPACT_ATOMS: atom_id res chain seq x y z
N MET A 1 3.94 -32.99 22.63
CA MET A 1 5.27 -33.17 23.24
C MET A 1 6.31 -33.13 22.12
N ALA A 2 7.54 -32.73 22.39
CA ALA A 2 8.64 -32.83 21.43
C ALA A 2 9.87 -33.42 22.14
N LEU A 3 10.55 -34.36 21.50
CA LEU A 3 11.87 -34.85 21.94
C LEU A 3 12.96 -33.98 21.30
N THR A 4 14.10 -33.86 21.99
CA THR A 4 15.23 -33.04 21.51
C THR A 4 16.33 -33.91 20.89
N GLY A 5 17.27 -33.28 20.18
CA GLY A 5 18.46 -33.96 19.70
C GLY A 5 19.31 -34.59 20.81
N ARG A 6 19.19 -34.11 22.06
CA ARG A 6 19.87 -34.71 23.22
C ARG A 6 19.34 -36.11 23.52
N THR A 7 18.05 -36.33 23.37
CA THR A 7 17.44 -37.66 23.55
C THR A 7 17.97 -38.64 22.50
N ALA A 8 18.08 -38.20 21.24
CA ALA A 8 18.67 -39.02 20.18
C ALA A 8 20.14 -39.33 20.47
N LEU A 9 20.93 -38.35 20.93
CA LEU A 9 22.33 -38.54 21.29
C LEU A 9 22.51 -39.51 22.46
N ILE A 10 21.73 -39.36 23.54
CA ILE A 10 21.79 -40.27 24.69
C ILE A 10 21.35 -41.68 24.29
N SER A 11 20.33 -41.80 23.44
CA SER A 11 19.93 -43.10 22.90
C SER A 11 21.04 -43.75 22.08
N ALA A 12 21.79 -42.97 21.28
CA ALA A 12 22.91 -43.49 20.48
C ALA A 12 24.10 -43.91 21.38
N CYS A 13 24.48 -43.10 22.35
CA CYS A 13 25.50 -43.46 23.34
C CYS A 13 25.07 -44.69 24.16
N GLY A 14 23.79 -44.77 24.52
CA GLY A 14 23.20 -45.92 25.19
C GLY A 14 23.29 -47.19 24.36
N ALA A 15 23.03 -47.12 23.05
CA ALA A 15 23.17 -48.25 22.14
C ALA A 15 24.63 -48.75 22.05
N LEU A 16 25.61 -47.84 21.98
CA LEU A 16 27.03 -48.19 22.02
C LEU A 16 27.40 -48.87 23.35
N PHE A 17 26.94 -48.32 24.47
CA PHE A 17 27.19 -48.89 25.79
C PHE A 17 26.64 -50.32 25.92
N VAL A 18 25.42 -50.55 25.45
CA VAL A 18 24.84 -51.90 25.41
C VAL A 18 25.67 -52.82 24.52
N GLY A 19 26.08 -52.36 23.33
CA GLY A 19 26.87 -53.17 22.41
C GLY A 19 28.24 -53.60 22.96
N PHE A 20 28.93 -52.72 23.69
CA PHE A 20 30.28 -53.00 24.20
C PHE A 20 30.34 -53.56 25.62
N ALA A 21 29.44 -53.14 26.51
CA ALA A 21 29.52 -53.47 27.94
C ALA A 21 28.48 -54.50 28.39
N LEU A 22 27.29 -54.53 27.77
CA LEU A 22 26.16 -55.36 28.20
C LEU A 22 25.34 -55.89 27.01
N PRO A 23 25.91 -56.73 26.11
CA PRO A 23 25.27 -57.17 24.88
C PRO A 23 24.17 -58.21 25.16
N SER A 24 23.09 -57.76 25.81
CA SER A 24 21.99 -58.58 26.28
C SER A 24 20.67 -57.81 26.17
N TRP A 25 19.56 -58.54 26.07
CA TRP A 25 18.22 -57.95 26.13
C TRP A 25 17.99 -57.15 27.42
N LEU A 26 18.56 -57.61 28.54
CA LEU A 26 18.52 -56.89 29.82
C LEU A 26 19.26 -55.55 29.76
N GLY A 27 20.42 -55.48 29.10
CA GLY A 27 21.15 -54.24 28.86
C GLY A 27 20.34 -53.22 28.07
N ILE A 28 19.69 -53.67 26.99
CA ILE A 28 18.79 -52.84 26.17
C ILE A 28 17.64 -52.28 27.02
N VAL A 29 16.93 -53.14 27.75
CA VAL A 29 15.77 -52.73 28.56
C VAL A 29 16.19 -51.74 29.65
N THR A 30 17.32 -51.98 30.32
CA THR A 30 17.82 -51.11 31.39
C THR A 30 18.12 -49.70 30.89
N VAL A 31 18.85 -49.58 29.79
CA VAL A 31 19.21 -48.28 29.20
C VAL A 31 17.97 -47.55 28.68
N GLN A 32 17.06 -48.25 28.02
CA GLN A 32 15.84 -47.64 27.49
C GLN A 32 14.87 -47.22 28.61
N LEU A 33 14.75 -48.01 29.67
CA LEU A 33 13.93 -47.65 30.83
C LEU A 33 14.50 -46.44 31.56
N ALA A 34 15.81 -46.38 31.76
CA ALA A 34 16.49 -45.22 32.35
C ALA A 34 16.28 -43.95 31.51
N LEU A 35 16.42 -44.06 30.18
CA LEU A 35 16.16 -42.95 29.26
C LEU A 35 14.69 -42.51 29.29
N LEU A 36 13.74 -43.46 29.30
CA LEU A 36 12.31 -43.16 29.40
C LEU A 36 11.98 -42.43 30.69
N ILE A 37 12.50 -42.90 31.84
CA ILE A 37 12.33 -42.22 33.13
C ILE A 37 12.91 -40.81 33.07
N ALA A 38 14.10 -40.62 32.51
CA ALA A 38 14.71 -39.31 32.35
C ALA A 38 13.85 -38.37 31.48
N ILE A 39 13.30 -38.86 30.37
CA ILE A 39 12.37 -38.12 29.48
C ILE A 39 11.09 -37.72 30.23
N LEU A 40 10.48 -38.66 30.96
CA LEU A 40 9.24 -38.42 31.70
C LEU A 40 9.45 -37.41 32.84
N CYS A 41 10.54 -37.54 33.60
CA CYS A 41 10.95 -36.59 34.63
C CYS A 41 11.21 -35.20 34.05
N ASP A 42 11.94 -35.11 32.92
CA ASP A 42 12.23 -33.84 32.25
C ASP A 42 10.93 -33.16 31.78
N LEU A 43 10.01 -33.92 31.17
CA LEU A 43 8.70 -33.44 30.77
C LEU A 43 7.81 -33.04 31.95
N ALA A 44 7.87 -33.79 33.06
CA ALA A 44 7.13 -33.50 34.28
C ALA A 44 7.60 -32.20 34.93
N LEU A 45 8.89 -31.90 34.88
CA LEU A 45 9.49 -30.67 35.43
C LEU A 45 9.41 -29.46 34.48
N ALA A 46 9.12 -29.66 33.19
CA ALA A 46 8.85 -28.57 32.26
C ALA A 46 7.62 -27.73 32.71
N ALA A 47 7.70 -26.42 32.49
CA ALA A 47 6.61 -25.51 32.80
C ALA A 47 5.36 -25.78 31.92
N PRO A 48 4.14 -25.64 32.47
CA PRO A 48 2.91 -25.91 31.73
C PRO A 48 2.60 -24.80 30.71
N VAL A 49 2.75 -25.10 29.42
CA VAL A 49 2.53 -24.14 28.33
C VAL A 49 1.09 -23.60 28.29
N ARG A 50 0.08 -24.44 28.57
CA ARG A 50 -1.34 -24.03 28.51
C ARG A 50 -1.72 -22.92 29.48
N LYS A 51 -0.98 -22.75 30.59
CA LYS A 51 -1.27 -21.74 31.62
C LYS A 51 -0.56 -20.40 31.35
N LEU A 52 0.27 -20.32 30.31
CA LEU A 52 0.99 -19.10 29.98
C LEU A 52 0.02 -18.00 29.53
N GLN A 53 0.28 -16.78 29.97
CA GLN A 53 -0.50 -15.60 29.62
C GLN A 53 0.33 -14.67 28.73
N PHE A 54 -0.31 -14.05 27.76
CA PHE A 54 0.35 -13.22 26.76
C PHE A 54 -0.39 -11.89 26.59
N THR A 55 0.36 -10.81 26.45
CA THR A 55 -0.16 -9.52 26.00
C THR A 55 0.75 -8.96 24.91
N ARG A 56 0.16 -8.29 23.91
CA ARG A 56 0.89 -7.60 22.85
C ARG A 56 0.72 -6.09 22.99
N THR A 57 1.79 -5.36 22.68
CA THR A 57 1.86 -3.90 22.59
C THR A 57 2.89 -3.53 21.53
N GLY A 58 2.85 -2.33 20.97
CA GLY A 58 3.88 -1.85 20.03
C GLY A 58 3.27 -1.06 18.89
N ASP A 59 3.97 -1.05 17.77
CA ASP A 59 3.54 -0.31 16.59
C ASP A 59 2.30 -0.94 15.94
N THR A 60 1.38 -0.08 15.49
CA THR A 60 0.15 -0.47 14.79
C THR A 60 0.15 -0.02 13.33
N ASN A 61 1.02 0.92 12.98
CA ASN A 61 1.25 1.36 11.62
C ASN A 61 2.75 1.58 11.35
N VAL A 62 3.14 1.41 10.10
CA VAL A 62 4.49 1.72 9.63
C VAL A 62 4.44 1.99 8.12
N ARG A 63 5.38 2.78 7.59
CA ARG A 63 5.55 2.87 6.13
C ARG A 63 6.31 1.65 5.62
N LEU A 64 6.12 1.26 4.37
CA LEU A 64 6.79 0.09 3.79
C LEU A 64 8.33 0.06 3.96
N THR A 65 8.99 1.21 3.98
CA THR A 65 10.45 1.30 4.17
C THR A 65 10.87 1.44 5.64
N GLY A 66 9.92 1.42 6.56
CA GLY A 66 10.15 1.61 7.99
C GLY A 66 10.40 0.30 8.73
N GLU A 67 10.75 0.45 10.00
CA GLU A 67 10.87 -0.63 10.97
C GLU A 67 9.73 -0.51 11.98
N ALA A 68 9.18 -1.65 12.40
CA ALA A 68 8.15 -1.71 13.42
C ALA A 68 8.55 -2.66 14.53
N HIS A 69 8.32 -2.26 15.78
CA HIS A 69 8.64 -3.03 16.97
C HIS A 69 7.37 -3.54 17.63
N ILE A 70 7.24 -4.87 17.68
CA ILE A 70 6.14 -5.52 18.37
C ILE A 70 6.65 -6.17 19.65
N HIS A 71 6.05 -5.81 20.77
CA HIS A 71 6.38 -6.34 22.08
C HIS A 71 5.37 -7.41 22.50
N LEU A 72 5.86 -8.61 22.76
CA LEU A 72 5.09 -9.71 23.33
C LEU A 72 5.52 -9.90 24.79
N THR A 73 4.64 -9.58 25.73
CA THR A 73 4.87 -9.83 27.15
C THR A 73 4.33 -11.21 27.51
N LEU A 74 5.21 -12.09 27.95
CA LEU A 74 4.89 -13.45 28.38
C LEU A 74 4.99 -13.55 29.90
N THR A 75 3.90 -14.00 30.52
CA THR A 75 3.81 -14.22 31.98
C THR A 75 3.77 -15.71 32.27
N ASN A 76 4.64 -16.16 33.18
CA ASN A 76 4.69 -17.53 33.68
C ASN A 76 4.03 -17.60 35.07
N PRO A 77 2.74 -17.94 35.17
CA PRO A 77 2.07 -18.03 36.47
C PRO A 77 2.41 -19.33 37.24
N SER A 78 3.24 -20.21 36.67
CA SER A 78 3.59 -21.47 37.33
C SER A 78 4.71 -21.31 38.36
N ARG A 79 4.83 -22.29 39.25
CA ARG A 79 5.95 -22.39 40.22
C ARG A 79 7.25 -22.93 39.60
N ARG A 80 7.27 -23.23 38.30
CA ARG A 80 8.41 -23.82 37.60
C ARG A 80 9.06 -22.77 36.72
N ILE A 81 10.38 -22.86 36.57
CA ILE A 81 11.11 -22.00 35.63
C ILE A 81 10.73 -22.41 34.20
N LEU A 82 10.23 -21.44 33.42
CA LEU A 82 9.97 -21.62 32.01
C LEU A 82 11.29 -21.47 31.23
N ARG A 83 11.85 -22.58 30.75
CA ARG A 83 12.96 -22.60 29.78
C ARG A 83 12.35 -22.79 28.40
N ALA A 84 12.20 -21.73 27.62
CA ALA A 84 11.39 -21.77 26.41
C ALA A 84 12.10 -21.27 25.16
N GLN A 85 11.79 -21.95 24.05
CA GLN A 85 11.89 -21.38 22.72
C GLN A 85 10.49 -20.94 22.28
N ILE A 86 10.39 -19.72 21.76
CA ILE A 86 9.14 -19.09 21.37
C ILE A 86 9.26 -18.69 19.92
N ARG A 87 8.26 -19.03 19.12
CA ARG A 87 8.10 -18.53 17.76
C ARG A 87 6.91 -17.59 17.73
N ASP A 88 7.18 -16.30 17.56
CA ASP A 88 6.17 -15.29 17.28
C ASP A 88 5.96 -15.21 15.75
N ALA A 89 4.96 -15.95 15.26
CA ALA A 89 4.77 -16.11 13.82
C ALA A 89 4.00 -14.93 13.19
N TRP A 90 4.58 -14.42 12.10
CA TRP A 90 4.04 -13.38 11.23
C TRP A 90 4.14 -13.83 9.76
N PRO A 91 3.41 -13.21 8.82
CA PRO A 91 3.60 -13.44 7.39
C PRO A 91 5.08 -13.23 6.99
N PRO A 92 5.65 -14.05 6.09
CA PRO A 92 7.06 -13.90 5.68
C PRO A 92 7.39 -12.51 5.13
N SER A 93 6.41 -11.85 4.50
CA SER A 93 6.53 -10.48 4.01
C SER A 93 6.72 -9.44 5.12
N SER A 94 6.57 -9.79 6.40
CA SER A 94 6.81 -8.90 7.55
C SER A 94 8.29 -8.77 7.91
N PHE A 95 9.15 -9.59 7.30
CA PHE A 95 10.58 -9.64 7.56
C PHE A 95 11.37 -9.40 6.28
N ARG A 96 12.67 -9.12 6.45
CA ARG A 96 13.60 -9.13 5.33
C ARG A 96 13.66 -10.54 4.73
N PRO A 97 13.83 -10.68 3.41
CA PRO A 97 13.95 -11.99 2.79
C PRO A 97 15.06 -12.82 3.47
N GLY A 98 14.73 -14.04 3.89
CA GLY A 98 15.65 -14.96 4.56
C GLY A 98 15.87 -14.73 6.07
N THR A 99 15.26 -13.70 6.69
CA THR A 99 15.42 -13.43 8.13
C THR A 99 14.20 -13.79 8.98
N ASP A 100 13.13 -14.32 8.38
CA ASP A 100 11.86 -14.63 9.05
C ASP A 100 12.02 -15.63 10.21
N ILE A 101 12.83 -16.67 10.01
CA ILE A 101 13.08 -17.70 11.01
C ILE A 101 13.84 -17.15 12.23
N PRO A 102 15.02 -16.51 12.09
CA PRO A 102 15.75 -15.99 13.24
C PRO A 102 15.01 -14.82 13.91
N ALA A 103 14.37 -13.93 13.16
CA ALA A 103 13.68 -12.76 13.72
C ALA A 103 12.40 -13.13 14.50
N SER A 104 11.72 -14.22 14.12
CA SER A 104 10.51 -14.69 14.82
C SER A 104 10.80 -15.58 16.03
N ARG A 105 12.05 -16.02 16.24
CA ARG A 105 12.40 -17.01 17.28
C ARG A 105 13.16 -16.38 18.44
N HIS A 106 12.63 -16.61 19.63
CA HIS A 106 13.18 -16.10 20.88
C HIS A 106 13.54 -17.26 21.81
N THR A 107 14.71 -17.21 22.44
CA THR A 107 15.08 -18.14 23.51
C THR A 107 15.07 -17.38 24.83
N ILE A 108 14.30 -17.85 25.80
CA ILE A 108 14.17 -17.18 27.09
C ILE A 108 14.09 -18.12 28.28
N ARG A 109 14.39 -17.56 29.44
CA ARG A 109 14.18 -18.16 30.74
C ARG A 109 13.34 -17.22 31.61
N ILE A 110 12.15 -17.66 32.02
CA ILE A 110 11.29 -16.90 32.92
C ILE A 110 11.20 -17.64 34.26
N PRO A 111 11.60 -17.02 35.38
CA PRO A 111 11.38 -17.58 36.71
C PRO A 111 9.91 -17.83 37.03
N ALA A 112 9.66 -18.48 38.17
CA ALA A 112 8.31 -18.70 38.65
C ALA A 112 7.61 -17.36 38.91
N THR A 113 6.33 -17.26 38.56
CA THR A 113 5.48 -16.07 38.78
C THR A 113 5.98 -14.76 38.17
N GLU A 114 6.98 -14.83 37.29
CA GLU A 114 7.56 -13.66 36.62
C GLU A 114 7.05 -13.51 35.19
N ARG A 115 7.38 -12.35 34.60
CA ARG A 115 7.12 -12.02 33.20
C ARG A 115 8.38 -11.51 32.51
N ARG A 116 8.45 -11.73 31.20
CA ARG A 116 9.49 -11.18 30.32
C ARG A 116 8.86 -10.60 29.07
N ARG A 117 9.43 -9.51 28.57
CA ARG A 117 9.05 -8.88 27.31
C ARG A 117 10.00 -9.36 26.21
N LEU A 118 9.42 -9.76 25.09
CA LEU A 118 10.09 -10.12 23.84
C LEU A 118 9.82 -9.00 22.84
N THR A 119 10.81 -8.64 22.04
CA THR A 119 10.62 -7.68 20.95
C THR A 119 10.86 -8.38 19.63
N THR A 120 9.83 -8.45 18.79
CA THR A 120 9.92 -8.89 17.40
C THR A 120 10.01 -7.64 16.54
N THR A 121 11.16 -7.44 15.90
CA THR A 121 11.36 -6.38 14.92
C THR A 121 10.86 -6.84 13.55
N LEU A 122 9.97 -6.06 12.96
CA LEU A 122 9.41 -6.28 11.63
C LEU A 122 10.01 -5.28 10.64
N HIS A 123 10.36 -5.80 9.45
CA HIS A 123 10.79 -5.04 8.29
C HIS A 123 9.94 -5.46 7.10
N PRO A 124 8.73 -4.89 6.96
CA PRO A 124 7.81 -5.31 5.92
C PRO A 124 8.39 -5.09 4.52
N THR A 125 8.12 -6.03 3.62
CA THR A 125 8.51 -5.99 2.20
C THR A 125 7.31 -5.84 1.28
N ARG A 126 6.09 -5.95 1.81
CA ARG A 126 4.84 -5.63 1.13
C ARG A 126 3.99 -4.73 2.01
N ARG A 127 3.18 -3.86 1.38
CA ARG A 127 2.17 -3.05 2.07
C ARG A 127 0.98 -3.94 2.47
N GLY A 128 0.07 -3.37 3.25
CA GLY A 128 -1.17 -4.04 3.66
C GLY A 128 -1.20 -4.37 5.15
N ASP A 129 -2.21 -5.12 5.54
CA ASP A 129 -2.38 -5.53 6.94
C ASP A 129 -1.62 -6.83 7.21
N HIS A 130 -0.63 -6.73 8.09
CA HIS A 130 0.13 -7.87 8.55
C HIS A 130 -0.47 -8.33 9.87
N HIS A 131 -1.18 -9.45 9.84
CA HIS A 131 -1.78 -10.03 11.04
C HIS A 131 -0.81 -10.98 11.74
N SER A 132 -0.74 -10.90 13.07
CA SER A 132 -0.06 -11.93 13.84
C SER A 132 -0.76 -13.27 13.65
N VAL A 133 0.01 -14.35 13.45
CA VAL A 133 -0.55 -15.67 13.12
C VAL A 133 -0.77 -16.46 14.40
N ARG A 134 0.33 -16.78 15.10
CA ARG A 134 0.31 -17.55 16.35
C ARG A 134 1.62 -17.42 17.09
N VAL A 135 1.56 -17.58 18.41
CA VAL A 135 2.73 -17.76 19.25
C VAL A 135 2.87 -19.24 19.59
N THR A 136 3.92 -19.89 19.11
CA THR A 136 4.24 -21.28 19.48
C THR A 136 5.31 -21.28 20.56
N VAL A 137 5.00 -21.88 21.70
CA VAL A 137 5.93 -22.00 22.82
C VAL A 137 6.34 -23.47 22.98
N ARG A 138 7.64 -23.69 23.08
CA ARG A 138 8.24 -24.97 23.44
C ARG A 138 8.97 -24.82 24.76
N SER A 139 8.38 -25.37 25.83
CA SER A 139 8.96 -25.37 27.19
C SER A 139 9.75 -26.65 27.42
N TYR A 140 11.04 -26.52 27.65
CA TYR A 140 11.96 -27.60 27.96
C TYR A 140 12.00 -27.89 29.46
N GLY A 141 12.24 -29.15 29.81
CA GLY A 141 12.61 -29.51 31.17
C GLY A 141 14.06 -29.11 31.51
N PRO A 142 14.51 -29.36 32.76
CA PRO A 142 15.85 -29.00 33.20
C PRO A 142 16.98 -29.76 32.47
N LEU A 143 16.75 -31.03 32.09
CA LEU A 143 17.68 -31.88 31.33
C LEU A 143 17.66 -31.54 29.83
N GLY A 144 16.52 -31.04 29.33
CA GLY A 144 16.35 -30.65 27.93
C GLY A 144 16.27 -31.85 26.98
N LEU A 145 15.77 -32.99 27.48
CA LEU A 145 15.48 -34.22 26.73
C LEU A 145 14.11 -34.15 26.05
N ALA A 146 13.17 -33.50 26.72
CA ALA A 146 11.79 -33.37 26.26
C ALA A 146 11.27 -31.95 26.47
N ALA A 147 10.27 -31.60 25.67
CA ALA A 147 9.58 -30.34 25.76
C ALA A 147 8.07 -30.48 25.63
N ARG A 148 7.36 -29.65 26.39
CA ARG A 148 5.94 -29.36 26.19
C ARG A 148 5.82 -28.31 25.09
N GLN A 149 4.88 -28.50 24.17
CA GLN A 149 4.63 -27.54 23.09
C GLN A 149 3.16 -27.12 23.12
N GLY A 150 2.90 -25.84 22.91
CA GLY A 150 1.56 -25.28 22.83
C GLY A 150 1.52 -24.04 21.95
N ASN A 151 0.35 -23.75 21.41
CA ASN A 151 0.09 -22.61 20.56
C ASN A 151 -0.88 -21.66 21.27
N HIS A 152 -0.65 -20.37 21.12
CA HIS A 152 -1.49 -19.31 21.66
C HIS A 152 -1.82 -18.31 20.55
N HIS A 153 -3.09 -17.92 20.48
CA HIS A 153 -3.53 -16.85 19.60
C HIS A 153 -3.53 -15.54 20.40
N VAL A 154 -2.76 -14.57 19.92
CA VAL A 154 -2.59 -13.26 20.55
C VAL A 154 -2.65 -12.25 19.41
N PRO A 155 -3.86 -11.75 19.06
CA PRO A 155 -4.06 -10.98 17.84
C PRO A 155 -3.33 -9.63 17.93
N TRP A 156 -2.76 -9.23 16.80
CA TRP A 156 -2.22 -7.90 16.54
C TRP A 156 -2.19 -7.67 15.04
N THR A 157 -2.36 -6.43 14.61
CA THR A 157 -2.30 -6.06 13.20
C THR A 157 -1.32 -4.91 13.08
N LEU A 158 -0.31 -5.09 12.24
CA LEU A 158 0.55 -4.01 11.79
C LEU A 158 0.08 -3.57 10.40
N ARG A 159 -0.39 -2.34 10.29
CA ARG A 159 -0.75 -1.74 9.00
C ARG A 159 0.47 -1.16 8.32
N VAL A 160 0.83 -1.71 7.18
CA VAL A 160 1.95 -1.23 6.36
C VAL A 160 1.41 -0.30 5.28
N LEU A 161 1.65 0.99 5.44
CA LEU A 161 1.18 2.04 4.55
C LEU A 161 1.92 1.99 3.19
N PRO A 162 1.26 2.37 2.08
CA PRO A 162 1.89 2.41 0.77
C PRO A 162 3.14 3.31 0.79
N PRO A 163 4.18 2.97 0.00
CA PRO A 163 5.34 3.84 -0.15
C PRO A 163 4.90 5.16 -0.79
N PHE A 164 5.51 6.27 -0.35
CA PHE A 164 5.31 7.60 -0.94
C PHE A 164 6.66 8.15 -1.40
N THR A 165 7.32 7.41 -2.28
CA THR A 165 8.68 7.71 -2.77
C THR A 165 8.73 9.01 -3.56
N SER A 166 7.66 9.28 -4.31
CA SER A 166 7.53 10.49 -5.12
C SER A 166 7.38 11.79 -4.31
N ARG A 167 7.20 11.72 -2.97
CA ARG A 167 7.15 12.87 -2.06
C ARG A 167 8.35 13.82 -2.23
N LYS A 168 9.51 13.30 -2.64
CA LYS A 168 10.72 14.09 -2.93
C LYS A 168 10.49 15.19 -3.99
N HIS A 169 9.53 15.00 -4.90
CA HIS A 169 9.19 15.98 -5.94
C HIS A 169 8.26 17.09 -5.43
N LEU A 170 7.56 16.87 -4.31
CA LEU A 170 6.52 17.78 -3.82
C LEU A 170 7.02 19.22 -3.58
N PRO A 171 8.20 19.47 -2.96
CA PRO A 171 8.68 20.85 -2.78
C PRO A 171 8.84 21.62 -4.10
N ALA A 172 9.43 20.99 -5.12
CA ALA A 172 9.62 21.61 -6.44
C ALA A 172 8.28 21.86 -7.15
N LYS A 173 7.34 20.90 -7.10
CA LYS A 173 6.01 21.09 -7.69
C LYS A 173 5.21 22.18 -6.98
N LEU A 174 5.34 22.30 -5.66
CA LEU A 174 4.71 23.37 -4.88
C LEU A 174 5.32 24.75 -5.15
N ALA A 175 6.62 24.84 -5.40
CA ALA A 175 7.25 26.09 -5.82
C ALA A 175 6.68 26.56 -7.17
N ARG A 176 6.64 25.65 -8.16
CA ARG A 176 6.03 25.92 -9.47
C ARG A 176 4.55 26.32 -9.37
N LEU A 177 3.78 25.66 -8.50
CA LEU A 177 2.40 26.03 -8.24
C LEU A 177 2.26 27.48 -7.73
N ARG A 178 3.11 27.90 -6.79
CA ARG A 178 3.10 29.28 -6.26
C ARG A 178 3.45 30.32 -7.33
N GLU A 179 4.37 29.99 -8.24
CA GLU A 179 4.70 30.86 -9.38
C GLU A 179 3.50 31.03 -10.31
N LEU A 180 2.75 29.95 -10.56
CA LEU A 180 1.51 29.99 -11.34
C LEU A 180 0.45 30.84 -10.62
N ASP A 181 0.22 30.61 -9.33
CA ASP A 181 -0.75 31.38 -8.55
C ASP A 181 -0.38 32.88 -8.51
N GLY A 182 0.90 33.20 -8.36
CA GLY A 182 1.41 34.57 -8.37
C GLY A 182 1.19 35.25 -9.72
N ARG A 183 1.53 34.58 -10.83
CA ARG A 183 1.32 35.11 -12.20
C ARG A 183 -0.16 35.26 -12.53
N THR A 184 -1.00 34.28 -12.20
CA THR A 184 -2.45 34.33 -12.42
C THR A 184 -3.12 35.43 -11.59
N SER A 185 -2.64 35.68 -10.35
CA SER A 185 -3.19 36.75 -9.50
C SER A 185 -2.97 38.17 -10.05
N ILE A 186 -1.92 38.37 -10.86
CA ILE A 186 -1.59 39.66 -11.49
C ILE A 186 -2.40 39.85 -12.79
N LEU A 187 -2.70 38.76 -13.51
CA LEU A 187 -3.35 38.81 -14.83
C LEU A 187 -4.89 38.73 -14.79
N THR A 188 -5.50 38.31 -13.67
CA THR A 188 -6.92 37.89 -13.64
C THR A 188 -7.76 38.64 -12.62
N ARG A 189 -7.66 39.97 -12.55
CA ARG A 189 -8.73 40.79 -11.95
C ARG A 189 -9.82 40.97 -13.01
N GLY A 190 -10.91 40.20 -12.92
CA GLY A 190 -12.13 40.47 -13.72
C GLY A 190 -12.82 39.27 -14.40
N GLU A 191 -12.11 38.16 -14.70
CA GLU A 191 -12.66 37.03 -15.49
C GLU A 191 -12.97 35.77 -14.68
N GLY A 192 -13.30 35.92 -13.40
CA GLY A 192 -13.68 34.82 -12.52
C GLY A 192 -15.15 34.38 -12.62
N THR A 193 -15.49 33.26 -11.98
CA THR A 193 -16.90 32.86 -11.70
C THR A 193 -17.24 32.85 -10.21
N GLU A 194 -16.25 32.98 -9.31
CA GLU A 194 -16.47 33.08 -7.88
C GLU A 194 -16.53 34.56 -7.46
N PHE A 195 -17.53 34.95 -6.67
CA PHE A 195 -17.65 36.33 -6.21
C PHE A 195 -16.43 36.72 -5.37
N ASP A 196 -15.76 37.80 -5.73
CA ASP A 196 -14.60 38.33 -4.99
C ASP A 196 -15.02 39.47 -4.06
N SER A 197 -15.49 40.58 -4.66
CA SER A 197 -15.89 41.76 -3.92
C SER A 197 -16.90 42.60 -4.71
N LEU A 198 -17.43 43.64 -4.07
CA LEU A 198 -18.22 44.69 -4.73
C LEU A 198 -17.35 45.92 -4.87
N ARG A 199 -17.24 46.44 -6.10
CA ARG A 199 -16.60 47.74 -6.38
C ARG A 199 -17.58 48.71 -6.99
N ASP A 200 -17.26 49.99 -6.94
CA ASP A 200 -18.05 51.02 -7.61
C ASP A 200 -17.90 50.88 -9.14
N TYR A 201 -19.02 51.07 -9.83
CA TYR A 201 -19.10 51.03 -11.29
C TYR A 201 -18.21 52.11 -11.90
N THR A 202 -17.45 51.74 -12.92
CA THR A 202 -16.70 52.67 -13.76
C THR A 202 -17.23 52.59 -15.19
N PRO A 203 -17.40 53.72 -15.90
CA PRO A 203 -17.78 53.72 -17.30
C PRO A 203 -16.87 52.79 -18.11
N GLY A 204 -17.46 51.79 -18.79
CA GLY A 204 -16.75 50.72 -19.48
C GLY A 204 -16.94 49.33 -18.86
N ASP A 205 -17.45 49.24 -17.63
CA ASP A 205 -17.85 47.96 -17.03
C ASP A 205 -19.09 47.36 -17.73
N ASP A 206 -19.10 46.04 -17.89
CA ASP A 206 -20.26 45.30 -18.43
C ASP A 206 -21.48 45.50 -17.53
N THR A 207 -22.56 46.01 -18.10
CA THR A 207 -23.86 46.18 -17.42
C THR A 207 -24.41 44.90 -16.78
N ARG A 208 -24.03 43.70 -17.28
CA ARG A 208 -24.47 42.42 -16.74
C ARG A 208 -23.84 42.07 -15.38
N SER A 209 -22.71 42.68 -15.03
CA SER A 209 -22.03 42.43 -13.77
C SER A 209 -22.50 43.36 -12.63
N ILE A 210 -23.47 44.25 -12.90
CA ILE A 210 -24.09 45.14 -11.91
C ILE A 210 -24.91 44.30 -10.91
N ASP A 211 -24.62 44.47 -9.63
CA ASP A 211 -25.46 43.93 -8.54
C ASP A 211 -26.53 44.95 -8.17
N TRP A 212 -27.72 44.78 -8.76
CA TRP A 212 -28.86 45.66 -8.49
C TRP A 212 -29.29 45.67 -7.01
N ARG A 213 -29.09 44.55 -6.29
CA ARG A 213 -29.46 44.43 -4.87
C ARG A 213 -28.46 45.11 -3.94
N ALA A 214 -27.17 45.11 -4.29
CA ALA A 214 -26.14 45.87 -3.59
C ALA A 214 -26.28 47.38 -3.90
N THR A 215 -26.54 47.71 -5.16
CA THR A 215 -26.75 49.09 -5.63
C THR A 215 -27.92 49.76 -4.90
N ALA A 216 -29.06 49.08 -4.79
CA ALA A 216 -30.23 49.60 -4.07
C ALA A 216 -29.95 49.88 -2.58
N ARG A 217 -29.06 49.11 -1.94
CA ARG A 217 -28.69 49.29 -0.52
C ARG A 217 -27.65 50.37 -0.29
N ARG A 218 -26.70 50.53 -1.22
CA ARG A 218 -25.59 51.49 -1.08
C ARG A 218 -25.88 52.84 -1.72
N GLN A 219 -26.94 52.96 -2.53
CA GLN A 219 -27.26 54.15 -3.34
C GLN A 219 -26.11 54.56 -4.30
N VAL A 220 -25.20 53.63 -4.59
CA VAL A 220 -24.07 53.79 -5.52
C VAL A 220 -24.05 52.54 -6.41
N LEU A 221 -23.89 52.72 -7.72
CA LEU A 221 -23.82 51.63 -8.70
C LEU A 221 -22.64 50.70 -8.36
N ALA A 222 -22.96 49.46 -7.98
CA ALA A 222 -21.98 48.48 -7.56
C ALA A 222 -21.89 47.32 -8.56
N VAL A 223 -20.65 46.98 -8.92
CA VAL A 223 -20.31 45.89 -9.84
C VAL A 223 -19.70 44.74 -9.05
N ARG A 224 -20.11 43.51 -9.36
CA ARG A 224 -19.46 42.30 -8.83
C ARG A 224 -18.14 42.10 -9.54
N THR A 225 -17.05 42.10 -8.77
CA THR A 225 -15.78 41.54 -9.25
C THR A 225 -15.77 40.05 -8.98
N TRP A 226 -15.25 39.30 -9.95
CA TRP A 226 -15.18 37.86 -9.87
C TRP A 226 -13.71 37.42 -9.84
N ARG A 227 -13.40 36.43 -9.00
CA ARG A 227 -12.11 35.74 -8.95
C ARG A 227 -12.23 34.36 -9.59
N PRO A 228 -11.15 33.83 -10.17
CA PRO A 228 -11.12 32.45 -10.66
C PRO A 228 -11.55 31.48 -9.56
N GLU A 229 -12.39 30.52 -9.93
CA GLU A 229 -12.93 29.51 -9.01
C GLU A 229 -11.78 28.69 -8.38
N ARG A 230 -11.56 28.88 -7.07
CA ARG A 230 -10.54 28.15 -6.31
C ARG A 230 -11.15 26.91 -5.65
N ASP A 231 -11.65 25.94 -6.42
CA ASP A 231 -12.06 24.64 -5.88
C ASP A 231 -12.42 23.60 -6.96
N ARG A 232 -11.49 23.27 -7.87
CA ARG A 232 -11.76 22.20 -8.84
C ARG A 232 -11.81 20.87 -8.13
N ARG A 233 -12.72 20.01 -8.59
CA ARG A 233 -12.82 18.65 -8.06
C ARG A 233 -11.93 17.71 -8.87
N ILE A 234 -11.08 16.97 -8.18
CA ILE A 234 -10.19 15.96 -8.76
C ILE A 234 -10.60 14.61 -8.21
N LEU A 235 -11.03 13.70 -9.09
CA LEU A 235 -11.29 12.32 -8.75
C LEU A 235 -10.14 11.43 -9.22
N LEU A 236 -9.43 10.85 -8.27
CA LEU A 236 -8.42 9.83 -8.49
C LEU A 236 -9.12 8.46 -8.55
N VAL A 237 -9.11 7.81 -9.70
CA VAL A 237 -9.77 6.52 -9.93
C VAL A 237 -8.70 5.45 -10.11
N LEU A 238 -8.50 4.59 -9.12
CA LEU A 238 -7.59 3.45 -9.23
C LEU A 238 -8.36 2.21 -9.64
N GLU A 239 -8.04 1.66 -10.81
CA GLU A 239 -8.45 0.32 -11.15
C GLU A 239 -7.68 -0.68 -10.27
N THR A 240 -8.41 -1.62 -9.67
CA THR A 240 -7.85 -2.68 -8.79
C THR A 240 -8.07 -4.08 -9.38
N GLY A 241 -8.39 -4.16 -10.67
CA GLY A 241 -8.56 -5.42 -11.40
C GLY A 241 -7.25 -6.01 -11.92
N ARG A 242 -7.40 -6.93 -12.88
CA ARG A 242 -6.32 -7.76 -13.44
C ARG A 242 -5.18 -6.93 -14.03
N THR A 243 -5.47 -5.85 -14.75
CA THR A 243 -4.44 -5.03 -15.41
C THR A 243 -3.48 -4.40 -14.38
N SER A 244 -4.01 -3.99 -13.23
CA SER A 244 -3.25 -3.44 -12.09
C SER A 244 -2.47 -4.50 -11.29
N ALA A 245 -2.75 -5.79 -11.48
CA ALA A 245 -2.01 -6.88 -10.86
C ALA A 245 -0.69 -7.20 -11.56
N GLY A 246 -0.51 -6.74 -12.82
CA GLY A 246 0.75 -6.89 -13.54
C GLY A 246 1.92 -6.37 -12.73
N ARG A 247 3.03 -7.11 -12.67
CA ARG A 247 4.22 -6.72 -11.90
C ARG A 247 5.11 -5.82 -12.75
N VAL A 248 5.69 -4.80 -12.12
CA VAL A 248 6.77 -3.99 -12.67
C VAL A 248 7.92 -4.04 -11.67
N GLY A 249 8.98 -4.77 -12.03
CA GLY A 249 9.94 -5.24 -11.04
C GLY A 249 9.24 -6.11 -9.98
N ASP A 250 9.44 -5.78 -8.70
CA ASP A 250 8.93 -6.60 -7.59
C ASP A 250 7.57 -6.19 -7.00
N ILE A 251 6.98 -5.14 -7.55
CA ILE A 251 5.72 -4.56 -7.09
C ILE A 251 4.64 -4.63 -8.19
N PRO A 252 3.36 -4.78 -7.83
CA PRO A 252 2.26 -4.55 -8.76
C PRO A 252 2.25 -3.14 -9.37
N ARG A 253 1.71 -2.98 -10.58
CA ARG A 253 1.45 -1.65 -11.20
C ARG A 253 0.61 -0.78 -10.27
N LEU A 254 -0.33 -1.39 -9.53
CA LEU A 254 -1.16 -0.69 -8.54
C LEU A 254 -0.34 0.16 -7.56
N ASP A 255 0.79 -0.33 -7.05
CA ASP A 255 1.63 0.40 -6.09
C ASP A 255 2.23 1.68 -6.69
N ALA A 256 2.65 1.64 -7.96
CA ALA A 256 3.15 2.82 -8.67
C ALA A 256 2.01 3.83 -8.92
N SER A 257 0.81 3.36 -9.22
CA SER A 257 -0.39 4.19 -9.32
C SER A 257 -0.76 4.82 -7.98
N MET A 258 -0.60 4.11 -6.86
CA MET A 258 -0.79 4.66 -5.51
C MET A 258 0.19 5.79 -5.20
N ASP A 259 1.47 5.63 -5.51
CA ASP A 259 2.49 6.68 -5.31
C ASP A 259 2.15 7.95 -6.12
N ALA A 260 1.76 7.77 -7.39
CA ALA A 260 1.32 8.87 -8.25
C ALA A 260 0.04 9.56 -7.74
N ALA A 261 -0.94 8.78 -7.27
CA ALA A 261 -2.17 9.29 -6.65
C ALA A 261 -1.89 10.08 -5.37
N LEU A 262 -0.95 9.61 -4.52
CA LEU A 262 -0.53 10.31 -3.30
C LEU A 262 0.16 11.64 -3.62
N LEU A 263 1.04 11.68 -4.64
CA LEU A 263 1.70 12.92 -5.04
C LEU A 263 0.70 13.94 -5.59
N LEU A 264 -0.12 13.51 -6.55
CA LEU A 264 -1.12 14.40 -7.16
C LEU A 264 -2.13 14.87 -6.10
N GLY A 265 -2.61 13.97 -5.23
CA GLY A 265 -3.54 14.32 -4.16
C GLY A 265 -2.94 15.33 -3.18
N ALA A 266 -1.67 15.17 -2.79
CA ALA A 266 -0.99 16.14 -1.93
C ALA A 266 -0.78 17.51 -2.61
N LEU A 267 -0.41 17.50 -3.89
CA LEU A 267 -0.20 18.72 -4.68
C LEU A 267 -1.51 19.48 -4.90
N ALA A 268 -2.55 18.79 -5.35
CA ALA A 268 -3.87 19.37 -5.62
C ALA A 268 -4.56 19.88 -4.35
N ALA A 269 -4.50 19.12 -3.24
CA ALA A 269 -5.03 19.59 -1.96
C ALA A 269 -4.34 20.88 -1.49
N ARG A 270 -3.03 21.02 -1.73
CA ARG A 270 -2.30 22.27 -1.42
C ARG A 270 -2.65 23.41 -2.37
N ALA A 271 -3.07 23.09 -3.58
CA ALA A 271 -3.53 24.04 -4.59
C ALA A 271 -4.98 24.50 -4.38
N GLY A 272 -5.64 24.07 -3.30
CA GLY A 272 -7.02 24.43 -2.96
C GLY A 272 -8.08 23.55 -3.61
N ASP A 273 -7.70 22.49 -4.32
CA ASP A 273 -8.64 21.62 -5.03
C ASP A 273 -9.20 20.51 -4.13
N ARG A 274 -10.46 20.14 -4.34
CA ARG A 274 -11.12 19.01 -3.67
C ARG A 274 -10.69 17.70 -4.29
N VAL A 275 -9.93 16.91 -3.53
CA VAL A 275 -9.42 15.61 -3.97
C VAL A 275 -10.25 14.47 -3.37
N ASP A 276 -10.76 13.62 -4.25
CA ASP A 276 -11.43 12.38 -3.91
C ASP A 276 -10.71 11.17 -4.50
N LEU A 277 -10.98 10.01 -3.92
CA LEU A 277 -10.45 8.71 -4.35
C LEU A 277 -11.57 7.72 -4.58
N LEU A 278 -11.46 6.95 -5.64
CA LEU A 278 -12.25 5.76 -5.91
C LEU A 278 -11.32 4.62 -6.32
N ALA A 279 -11.25 3.56 -5.52
CA ALA A 279 -10.65 2.30 -5.95
C ALA A 279 -11.75 1.34 -6.38
N TYR A 280 -11.66 0.79 -7.58
CA TYR A 280 -12.74 0.01 -8.19
C TYR A 280 -12.19 -1.15 -9.02
N ASP A 281 -12.89 -2.27 -9.01
CA ASP A 281 -12.68 -3.40 -9.93
C ASP A 281 -13.99 -3.81 -10.59
N ARG A 282 -14.80 -4.63 -9.91
CA ARG A 282 -16.21 -4.92 -10.20
C ARG A 282 -17.12 -4.31 -9.13
N ARG A 283 -16.53 -3.84 -8.03
CA ARG A 283 -17.19 -3.13 -6.94
C ARG A 283 -16.27 -2.04 -6.41
N VAL A 284 -16.83 -1.14 -5.61
CA VAL A 284 -16.02 -0.16 -4.88
C VAL A 284 -15.20 -0.89 -3.81
N ARG A 285 -13.87 -0.80 -3.88
CA ARG A 285 -12.94 -1.38 -2.91
C ARG A 285 -12.54 -0.41 -1.82
N ALA A 286 -12.35 0.86 -2.18
CA ALA A 286 -12.14 1.95 -1.26
C ALA A 286 -12.65 3.26 -1.83
N SER A 287 -12.93 4.22 -0.95
CA SER A 287 -13.41 5.53 -1.32
C SER A 287 -12.97 6.56 -0.30
N VAL A 288 -12.51 7.71 -0.77
CA VAL A 288 -12.28 8.92 0.04
C VAL A 288 -13.07 10.03 -0.59
N HIS A 289 -13.87 10.74 0.22
CA HIS A 289 -14.70 11.84 -0.27
C HIS A 289 -14.77 12.99 0.71
N GLY A 290 -14.75 14.23 0.20
CA GLY A 290 -15.12 15.42 0.96
C GLY A 290 -14.20 15.73 2.15
N ARG A 291 -12.92 15.34 2.06
CA ARG A 291 -11.93 15.63 3.10
C ARG A 291 -11.39 17.04 2.96
N ALA A 292 -11.16 17.71 4.09
CA ALA A 292 -10.45 18.97 4.11
C ALA A 292 -9.01 18.77 3.60
N ALA A 293 -8.41 19.80 2.99
CA ALA A 293 -7.10 19.72 2.36
C ALA A 293 -6.00 19.11 3.25
N ARG A 294 -6.00 19.42 4.55
CA ARG A 294 -5.05 18.86 5.54
C ARG A 294 -5.22 17.36 5.79
N ASP A 295 -6.43 16.84 5.59
CA ASP A 295 -6.83 15.47 5.90
C ASP A 295 -6.85 14.57 4.66
N VAL A 296 -6.71 15.13 3.45
CA VAL A 296 -6.66 14.37 2.18
C VAL A 296 -5.57 13.32 2.22
N LEU A 297 -4.31 13.71 2.43
CA LEU A 297 -3.18 12.77 2.33
C LEU A 297 -3.25 11.63 3.38
N PRO A 298 -3.55 11.89 4.67
CA PRO A 298 -3.82 10.82 5.63
C PRO A 298 -4.95 9.89 5.18
N ALA A 299 -6.08 10.44 4.73
CA ALA A 299 -7.23 9.65 4.30
C ALA A 299 -6.93 8.79 3.06
N LEU A 300 -6.18 9.33 2.09
CA LEU A 300 -5.71 8.57 0.94
C LEU A 300 -4.80 7.43 1.37
N THR A 301 -3.82 7.70 2.23
CA THR A 301 -2.84 6.70 2.68
C THR A 301 -3.51 5.54 3.41
N GLU A 302 -4.45 5.83 4.32
CA GLU A 302 -5.23 4.81 5.04
C GLU A 302 -6.15 4.01 4.11
N ALA A 303 -6.83 4.68 3.17
CA ALA A 303 -7.73 4.01 2.22
C ALA A 303 -6.98 3.12 1.22
N LEU A 304 -5.74 3.48 0.86
CA LEU A 304 -4.91 2.73 -0.08
C LEU A 304 -4.16 1.56 0.57
N ALA A 305 -3.90 1.61 1.88
CA ALA A 305 -3.11 0.61 2.59
C ALA A 305 -3.63 -0.84 2.43
N PRO A 306 -4.93 -1.15 2.63
CA PRO A 306 -5.44 -2.51 2.53
C PRO A 306 -5.76 -2.96 1.09
N LEU A 307 -5.61 -2.08 0.09
CA LEU A 307 -5.97 -2.42 -1.29
C LEU A 307 -4.97 -3.37 -1.90
N GLU A 308 -5.48 -4.44 -2.51
CA GLU A 308 -4.73 -5.37 -3.35
C GLU A 308 -5.34 -5.44 -4.75
N SER A 309 -4.53 -5.83 -5.74
CA SER A 309 -5.03 -6.08 -7.09
C SER A 309 -5.71 -7.43 -7.14
N GLU A 310 -6.91 -7.46 -7.70
CA GLU A 310 -7.73 -8.66 -7.85
C GLU A 310 -7.56 -9.21 -9.26
N LEU A 311 -7.42 -10.53 -9.40
CA LEU A 311 -7.18 -11.19 -10.71
C LEU A 311 -8.46 -11.34 -11.55
N VAL A 312 -9.33 -10.34 -11.48
CA VAL A 312 -10.62 -10.27 -12.17
C VAL A 312 -10.61 -9.16 -13.23
N GLU A 313 -11.39 -9.35 -14.30
CA GLU A 313 -11.59 -8.28 -15.27
C GLU A 313 -12.39 -7.13 -14.65
N ALA A 314 -11.97 -5.90 -14.89
CA ALA A 314 -12.64 -4.72 -14.35
C ALA A 314 -13.97 -4.47 -15.07
N ASP A 315 -15.01 -4.12 -14.32
CA ASP A 315 -16.31 -3.72 -14.86
C ASP A 315 -16.27 -2.23 -15.26
N ALA A 316 -15.84 -1.97 -16.50
CA ALA A 316 -15.75 -0.61 -17.03
C ALA A 316 -17.09 0.15 -17.00
N ARG A 317 -18.22 -0.55 -17.22
CA ARG A 317 -19.57 0.06 -17.19
C ARG A 317 -19.93 0.50 -15.78
N GLY A 318 -19.76 -0.38 -14.80
CA GLY A 318 -19.99 -0.07 -13.40
C GLY A 318 -19.04 1.02 -12.87
N LEU A 319 -17.79 1.04 -13.32
CA LEU A 319 -16.83 2.10 -13.00
C LEU A 319 -17.33 3.47 -13.50
N VAL A 320 -17.63 3.59 -14.79
CA VAL A 320 -18.10 4.84 -15.40
C VAL A 320 -19.40 5.30 -14.76
N ALA A 321 -20.35 4.40 -14.50
CA ALA A 321 -21.58 4.73 -13.78
C ALA A 321 -21.32 5.24 -12.36
N THR A 322 -20.34 4.66 -11.65
CA THR A 322 -19.94 5.08 -10.31
C THR A 322 -19.25 6.44 -10.32
N VAL A 323 -18.42 6.72 -11.32
CA VAL A 323 -17.79 8.03 -11.53
C VAL A 323 -18.86 9.10 -11.79
N HIS A 324 -19.83 8.83 -12.67
CA HIS A 324 -20.93 9.78 -12.96
C HIS A 324 -21.73 10.17 -11.73
N ARG A 325 -22.02 9.22 -10.83
CA ARG A 325 -22.75 9.50 -9.58
C ARG A 325 -21.96 10.36 -8.60
N ARG A 326 -20.63 10.32 -8.67
CA ARG A 326 -19.75 10.96 -7.70
C ARG A 326 -19.27 12.31 -8.18
N THR A 327 -19.09 12.52 -9.47
CA THR A 327 -18.33 13.65 -10.01
C THR A 327 -19.24 14.71 -10.64
N PRO A 328 -19.17 15.98 -10.19
CA PRO A 328 -19.90 17.09 -10.80
C PRO A 328 -19.27 17.44 -12.16
N ARG A 329 -19.96 18.27 -12.95
CA ARG A 329 -19.39 18.78 -14.21
C ARG A 329 -18.11 19.57 -13.96
N ARG A 330 -17.22 19.60 -14.96
CA ARG A 330 -15.93 20.31 -14.99
C ARG A 330 -14.94 19.84 -13.93
N SER A 331 -14.92 18.53 -13.66
CA SER A 331 -13.93 17.92 -12.78
C SER A 331 -12.72 17.38 -13.57
N LEU A 332 -11.59 17.20 -12.90
CA LEU A 332 -10.49 16.37 -13.39
C LEU A 332 -10.71 14.94 -12.94
N ILE A 333 -10.77 14.00 -13.87
CA ILE A 333 -10.76 12.57 -13.57
C ILE A 333 -9.39 12.02 -13.97
N VAL A 334 -8.71 11.36 -13.04
CA VAL A 334 -7.46 10.65 -13.31
C VAL A 334 -7.69 9.17 -13.14
N LEU A 335 -7.72 8.45 -14.26
CA LEU A 335 -7.91 7.00 -14.28
C LEU A 335 -6.56 6.29 -14.34
N PHE A 336 -6.23 5.58 -13.26
CA PHE A 336 -5.06 4.71 -13.19
C PHE A 336 -5.45 3.31 -13.65
N THR A 337 -5.02 2.94 -14.85
CA THR A 337 -5.33 1.65 -15.51
C THR A 337 -4.20 1.26 -16.47
N GLY A 338 -4.23 0.02 -16.95
CA GLY A 338 -3.35 -0.46 -18.02
C GLY A 338 -3.65 0.17 -19.38
N LEU A 339 -2.77 -0.10 -20.35
CA LEU A 339 -2.98 0.24 -21.77
C LEU A 339 -3.02 -1.04 -22.61
N ASP A 340 -3.51 -2.12 -22.01
CA ASP A 340 -3.74 -3.40 -22.68
C ASP A 340 -4.88 -3.22 -23.69
N ALA A 341 -4.66 -3.68 -24.93
CA ALA A 341 -5.55 -3.36 -26.05
C ALA A 341 -6.99 -3.85 -25.81
N ALA A 342 -7.19 -5.12 -25.45
CA ALA A 342 -8.55 -5.68 -25.30
C ALA A 342 -9.36 -4.98 -24.18
N PRO A 343 -8.88 -4.85 -22.91
CA PRO A 343 -9.62 -4.15 -21.87
C PRO A 343 -9.95 -2.70 -22.22
N VAL A 344 -9.00 -1.97 -22.82
CA VAL A 344 -9.20 -0.56 -23.15
C VAL A 344 -10.12 -0.41 -24.35
N GLU A 345 -9.89 -1.14 -25.43
CA GLU A 345 -10.58 -0.92 -26.69
C GLU A 345 -12.01 -1.46 -26.71
N GLU A 346 -12.24 -2.60 -26.08
CA GLU A 346 -13.55 -3.28 -26.11
C GLU A 346 -14.46 -2.79 -24.97
N ALA A 347 -13.90 -2.49 -23.80
CA ALA A 347 -14.69 -2.16 -22.61
C ALA A 347 -14.66 -0.66 -22.27
N LEU A 348 -13.48 -0.05 -22.19
CA LEU A 348 -13.36 1.32 -21.68
C LEU A 348 -13.68 2.38 -22.75
N LEU A 349 -13.01 2.34 -23.92
CA LEU A 349 -13.10 3.34 -24.99
C LEU A 349 -14.54 3.70 -25.38
N PRO A 350 -15.49 2.75 -25.56
CA PRO A 350 -16.86 3.07 -25.92
C PRO A 350 -17.60 3.92 -24.88
N LEU A 351 -17.14 3.91 -23.62
CA LEU A 351 -17.79 4.58 -22.50
C LEU A 351 -17.20 5.95 -22.17
N LEU A 352 -15.94 6.19 -22.58
CA LEU A 352 -15.20 7.42 -22.27
C LEU A 352 -15.84 8.71 -22.80
N PRO A 353 -16.49 8.75 -23.98
CA PRO A 353 -17.17 9.98 -24.45
C PRO A 353 -18.16 10.56 -23.43
N SER A 354 -18.82 9.71 -22.64
CA SER A 354 -19.73 10.17 -21.60
C SER A 354 -19.02 10.94 -20.48
N LEU A 355 -17.76 10.60 -20.19
CA LEU A 355 -16.94 11.28 -19.19
C LEU A 355 -16.29 12.54 -19.76
N THR A 356 -15.70 12.46 -20.96
CA THR A 356 -14.92 13.55 -21.56
C THR A 356 -15.77 14.74 -22.01
N GLN A 357 -17.06 14.53 -22.32
CA GLN A 357 -17.97 15.64 -22.63
C GLN A 357 -18.15 16.64 -21.48
N ARG A 358 -17.96 16.19 -20.24
CA ARG A 358 -18.26 17.00 -19.04
C ARG A 358 -17.03 17.26 -18.18
N ASN A 359 -15.94 16.53 -18.38
CA ASN A 359 -14.80 16.49 -17.48
C ASN A 359 -13.51 16.38 -18.27
N GLU A 360 -12.43 16.88 -17.67
CA GLU A 360 -11.09 16.59 -18.15
C GLU A 360 -10.70 15.17 -17.72
N LEU A 361 -10.16 14.37 -18.64
CA LEU A 361 -9.77 12.98 -18.36
C LEU A 361 -8.28 12.78 -18.63
N ILE A 362 -7.57 12.31 -17.61
CA ILE A 362 -6.21 11.77 -17.73
C ILE A 362 -6.27 10.27 -17.54
N VAL A 363 -5.65 9.51 -18.45
CA VAL A 363 -5.31 8.11 -18.24
C VAL A 363 -3.84 8.02 -17.85
N ALA A 364 -3.58 7.52 -16.64
CA ALA A 364 -2.24 7.39 -16.07
C ALA A 364 -1.88 5.90 -16.00
N ALA A 365 -1.04 5.47 -16.94
CA ALA A 365 -0.67 4.07 -17.10
C ALA A 365 0.80 3.85 -16.76
N VAL A 366 1.06 2.82 -15.96
CA VAL A 366 2.43 2.42 -15.60
C VAL A 366 3.01 1.61 -16.77
N ALA A 367 4.13 2.04 -17.33
CA ALA A 367 4.94 1.27 -18.28
C ALA A 367 5.91 0.34 -17.54
N ASP A 368 6.30 -0.77 -18.17
CA ASP A 368 7.30 -1.69 -17.60
C ASP A 368 8.69 -1.44 -18.21
N PRO A 369 9.70 -0.96 -17.44
CA PRO A 369 11.05 -0.75 -17.93
C PRO A 369 11.69 -2.02 -18.53
N ARG A 370 11.29 -3.21 -18.05
CA ARG A 370 11.83 -4.48 -18.53
C ARG A 370 11.52 -4.70 -20.02
N ILE A 371 10.40 -4.19 -20.50
CA ILE A 371 10.03 -4.26 -21.91
C ILE A 371 11.00 -3.42 -22.77
N GLU A 372 11.46 -2.28 -22.27
CA GLU A 372 12.46 -1.45 -22.97
C GLU A 372 13.83 -2.14 -23.00
N GLU A 373 14.24 -2.74 -21.88
CA GLU A 373 15.47 -3.53 -21.81
C GLU A 373 15.43 -4.73 -22.77
N MET A 374 14.31 -5.47 -22.79
CA MET A 374 14.11 -6.60 -23.70
C MET A 374 14.18 -6.17 -25.16
N ALA A 375 13.56 -5.04 -25.51
CA ALA A 375 13.56 -4.49 -26.85
C ALA A 375 14.96 -4.13 -27.37
N ALA A 376 15.95 -3.90 -26.49
CA ALA A 376 17.34 -3.61 -26.86
C ALA A 376 18.21 -4.86 -27.07
N GLY A 377 17.77 -6.06 -26.66
CA GLY A 377 18.56 -7.29 -26.74
C GLY A 377 18.83 -7.75 -28.17
N ARG A 378 20.10 -7.93 -28.57
CA ARG A 378 20.50 -8.42 -29.91
C ARG A 378 21.59 -9.51 -29.91
N HIS A 379 22.03 -9.95 -28.74
CA HIS A 379 23.25 -10.77 -28.59
C HIS A 379 23.04 -12.28 -28.76
N THR A 380 21.80 -12.78 -28.67
CA THR A 380 21.45 -14.20 -28.84
C THR A 380 20.13 -14.34 -29.60
N PRO A 381 19.85 -15.49 -30.26
CA PRO A 381 18.55 -15.74 -30.87
C PRO A 381 17.38 -15.53 -29.90
N GLN A 382 17.51 -15.99 -28.65
CA GLN A 382 16.51 -15.80 -27.59
C GLN A 382 16.30 -14.31 -27.28
N ALA A 383 17.38 -13.53 -27.21
CA ALA A 383 17.29 -12.08 -27.00
C ALA A 383 16.61 -11.38 -28.18
N VAL A 384 16.83 -11.84 -29.42
CA VAL A 384 16.16 -11.30 -30.61
C VAL A 384 14.65 -11.60 -30.59
N TYR A 385 14.24 -12.82 -30.26
CA TYR A 385 12.81 -13.16 -30.10
C TYR A 385 12.15 -12.36 -28.98
N ALA A 386 12.83 -12.22 -27.83
CA ALA A 386 12.36 -11.40 -26.72
C ALA A 386 12.22 -9.93 -27.13
N ALA A 387 13.17 -9.40 -27.91
CA ALA A 387 13.11 -8.04 -28.42
C ALA A 387 11.95 -7.83 -29.40
N ALA A 388 11.70 -8.78 -30.30
CA ALA A 388 10.56 -8.72 -31.23
C ALA A 388 9.22 -8.70 -30.48
N ALA A 389 9.05 -9.58 -29.47
CA ALA A 389 7.86 -9.60 -28.62
C ALA A 389 7.70 -8.30 -27.81
N ALA A 390 8.81 -7.74 -27.30
CA ALA A 390 8.81 -6.46 -26.61
C ALA A 390 8.39 -5.32 -27.54
N GLU A 391 8.92 -5.24 -28.77
CA GLU A 391 8.50 -4.24 -29.76
C GLU A 391 7.03 -4.37 -30.14
N GLN A 392 6.50 -5.59 -30.29
CA GLN A 392 5.07 -5.81 -30.53
C GLN A 392 4.22 -5.26 -29.37
N THR A 393 4.65 -5.50 -28.13
CA THR A 393 3.99 -4.99 -26.92
C THR A 393 4.03 -3.45 -26.87
N ARG A 394 5.19 -2.84 -27.14
CA ARG A 394 5.35 -1.38 -27.22
C ARG A 394 4.45 -0.78 -28.29
N ALA A 395 4.42 -1.38 -29.48
CA ALA A 395 3.60 -0.91 -30.59
C ALA A 395 2.10 -0.99 -30.26
N ALA A 396 1.63 -2.10 -29.67
CA ALA A 396 0.24 -2.25 -29.24
C ALA A 396 -0.15 -1.20 -28.19
N ARG A 397 0.74 -0.96 -27.22
CA ARG A 397 0.52 0.05 -26.18
C ARG A 397 0.46 1.47 -26.74
N ARG A 398 1.39 1.84 -27.64
CA ARG A 398 1.39 3.14 -28.34
C ARG A 398 0.10 3.33 -29.14
N ARG A 399 -0.34 2.32 -29.91
CA ARG A 399 -1.61 2.37 -30.65
C ARG A 399 -2.80 2.65 -29.74
N THR A 400 -2.87 1.96 -28.59
CA THR A 400 -3.93 2.14 -27.59
C THR A 400 -3.91 3.57 -27.02
N ALA A 401 -2.72 4.07 -26.66
CA ALA A 401 -2.53 5.45 -26.18
C ALA A 401 -2.94 6.48 -27.23
N ASP A 402 -2.56 6.30 -28.49
CA ASP A 402 -2.90 7.24 -29.57
C ASP A 402 -4.40 7.24 -29.88
N ARG A 403 -5.07 6.10 -29.76
CA ARG A 403 -6.54 6.03 -29.84
C ARG A 403 -7.21 6.83 -28.73
N LEU A 404 -6.74 6.70 -27.49
CA LEU A 404 -7.25 7.49 -26.36
C LEU A 404 -7.03 9.00 -26.61
N ARG A 405 -5.82 9.39 -27.04
CA ARG A 405 -5.49 10.80 -27.36
C ARG A 405 -6.38 11.38 -28.44
N ARG A 406 -6.68 10.63 -29.50
CA ARG A 406 -7.63 11.05 -30.55
C ARG A 406 -9.05 11.29 -30.04
N ASN A 407 -9.41 10.75 -28.88
CA ASN A 407 -10.69 10.99 -28.21
C ASN A 407 -10.62 12.13 -27.17
N GLY A 408 -9.60 12.99 -27.25
CA GLY A 408 -9.43 14.16 -26.36
C GLY A 408 -8.92 13.83 -24.97
N ILE A 409 -8.36 12.63 -24.76
CA ILE A 409 -7.88 12.15 -23.46
C ILE A 409 -6.38 12.40 -23.33
N THR A 410 -5.97 12.97 -22.21
CA THR A 410 -4.54 13.10 -21.89
C THR A 410 -4.02 11.75 -21.42
N VAL A 411 -3.01 11.18 -22.10
CA VAL A 411 -2.45 9.87 -21.73
C VAL A 411 -1.01 10.02 -21.26
N ILE A 412 -0.77 9.64 -20.01
CA ILE A 412 0.55 9.56 -19.39
C ILE A 412 0.92 8.09 -19.31
N ASP A 413 1.92 7.71 -20.10
CA ASP A 413 2.44 6.34 -20.16
C ASP A 413 3.92 6.37 -19.78
N SER A 414 4.19 6.13 -18.50
CA SER A 414 5.52 6.35 -17.91
C SER A 414 5.89 5.22 -16.97
N THR A 415 7.19 5.01 -16.78
CA THR A 415 7.70 4.01 -15.82
C THR A 415 7.33 4.40 -14.37
N PRO A 416 7.39 3.46 -13.39
CA PRO A 416 7.04 3.77 -11.99
C PRO A 416 7.78 4.98 -11.41
N ALA A 417 9.03 5.21 -11.80
CA ALA A 417 9.84 6.32 -11.32
C ALA A 417 9.38 7.69 -11.84
N HIS A 418 8.74 7.72 -13.03
CA HIS A 418 8.36 8.95 -13.73
C HIS A 418 6.85 9.23 -13.71
N LEU A 419 6.01 8.21 -13.50
CA LEU A 419 4.55 8.38 -13.54
C LEU A 419 4.04 9.48 -12.60
N ALA A 420 4.52 9.50 -11.35
CA ALA A 420 4.10 10.50 -10.37
C ALA A 420 4.51 11.93 -10.76
N PRO A 421 5.80 12.24 -11.04
CA PRO A 421 6.19 13.59 -11.45
C PRO A 421 5.56 14.04 -12.78
N ASP A 422 5.41 13.14 -13.76
CA ASP A 422 4.79 13.45 -15.06
C ASP A 422 3.29 13.79 -14.90
N LEU A 423 2.58 13.05 -14.05
CA LEU A 423 1.19 13.33 -13.70
C LEU A 423 1.04 14.67 -12.98
N ALA A 424 1.96 14.99 -12.07
CA ALA A 424 1.98 16.29 -11.42
C ALA A 424 2.23 17.44 -12.42
N ASP A 425 3.10 17.25 -13.42
CA ASP A 425 3.34 18.24 -14.47
C ASP A 425 2.14 18.41 -15.41
N ALA A 426 1.47 17.33 -15.78
CA ALA A 426 0.24 17.39 -16.57
C ALA A 426 -0.84 18.20 -15.83
N TYR A 427 -1.03 17.93 -14.53
CA TYR A 427 -1.94 18.70 -13.69
C TYR A 427 -1.57 20.20 -13.63
N LEU A 428 -0.30 20.53 -13.41
CA LEU A 428 0.14 21.94 -13.38
C LEU A 428 -0.04 22.62 -14.75
N THR A 429 0.15 21.89 -15.84
CA THR A 429 -0.06 22.40 -17.21
C THR A 429 -1.54 22.69 -17.49
N LEU A 430 -2.43 21.80 -17.05
CA LEU A 430 -3.87 22.03 -17.13
C LEU A 430 -4.30 23.25 -16.31
N LYS A 431 -3.72 23.42 -15.11
CA LYS A 431 -3.98 24.60 -14.26
C LYS A 431 -3.43 25.89 -14.89
N SER A 432 -2.24 25.87 -15.49
CA SER A 432 -1.67 27.06 -16.15
C SER A 432 -2.39 27.47 -17.43
N THR A 433 -3.08 26.53 -18.09
CA THR A 433 -3.84 26.78 -19.33
C THR A 433 -5.31 27.10 -19.08
N GLY A 434 -5.74 27.24 -17.82
CA GLY A 434 -7.12 27.54 -17.45
C GLY A 434 -8.12 26.42 -17.75
N ARG A 435 -7.64 25.21 -18.06
CA ARG A 435 -8.46 24.01 -18.23
C ARG A 435 -8.90 23.42 -16.89
N LEU A 436 -8.21 23.79 -15.81
CA LEU A 436 -8.56 23.55 -14.42
C LEU A 436 -8.66 24.87 -13.68
#